data_AF-A0A848KMY6-F1
#
_entry.id   AF-A0A848KMY6-F1
#
_cell.length_a   1.000
_cell.length_b   1.000
_cell.length_c   1.000
_cell.angle_alpha   90.00
_cell.angle_beta   90.00
_cell.angle_gamma   90.00
#
_symmetry.space_group_name_H-M   'P 1'
#
loop_
_entity.id
_entity.type
_entity.pdbx_description
1 polymer ?
#
loop_
_entity_poly.entity_id
_entity_poly.type
_entity_poly.pdbx_seq_one_letter_code
_entity_poly.pdbx_strand_id
1 'polypeptide(L)'
;MTAADFLRRAKLSRGYRKLTERTDGPLTTARATARLSAYVYGNILALGAVVIATPESIADGDAALVVAATGATTFVAHVFSDFVAHGGLGSDDDTDAAGEREHALAELRDATPIATSATFPTLALVLGWLGLLPTAWAFTLAGGIVVFRIATVQMVAKRIRGVPLTPRVLLAGLLAAAFAAAIVALKVALTH
;
A
#
# COMPACT_ATOMS: atom_id res chain seq x y z
N MET A 1 -14.95 -27.79 -7.27
CA MET A 1 -13.69 -27.88 -6.50
C MET A 1 -13.14 -29.29 -6.68
N THR A 2 -11.96 -29.46 -7.27
CA THR A 2 -11.47 -30.80 -7.65
C THR A 2 -10.61 -31.43 -6.56
N ALA A 3 -10.54 -32.76 -6.49
CA ALA A 3 -9.71 -33.48 -5.51
C ALA A 3 -8.22 -33.11 -5.63
N ALA A 4 -7.77 -32.70 -6.81
CA ALA A 4 -6.42 -32.21 -7.06
C ALA A 4 -6.15 -30.85 -6.38
N ASP A 5 -7.15 -29.95 -6.32
CA ASP A 5 -7.03 -28.66 -5.64
C ASP A 5 -6.90 -28.82 -4.12
N PHE A 6 -7.59 -29.81 -3.56
CA PHE A 6 -7.54 -30.14 -2.14
C PHE A 6 -6.16 -30.70 -1.73
N LEU A 7 -5.62 -31.65 -2.49
CA LEU A 7 -4.30 -32.25 -2.24
C LEU A 7 -3.15 -31.24 -2.42
N ARG A 8 -3.30 -30.29 -3.35
CA ARG A 8 -2.31 -29.22 -3.55
C ARG A 8 -2.31 -28.19 -2.42
N ARG A 9 -3.48 -27.89 -1.84
CA ARG A 9 -3.61 -27.07 -0.62
C ARG A 9 -3.06 -27.76 0.63
N ALA A 10 -3.21 -29.08 0.74
CA ALA A 10 -2.74 -29.87 1.88
C ALA A 10 -1.19 -29.93 2.00
N LYS A 11 -0.46 -29.76 0.90
CA LYS A 11 1.02 -29.80 0.87
C LYS A 11 1.73 -28.47 1.15
N LEU A 12 1.00 -27.37 1.33
CA LEU A 12 1.62 -26.07 1.56
C LEU A 12 2.06 -25.94 3.03
N SER A 13 3.31 -25.55 3.26
CA SER A 13 3.84 -25.36 4.62
C SER A 13 3.01 -24.32 5.38
N ARG A 14 2.90 -24.49 6.70
CA ARG A 14 2.15 -23.58 7.59
C ARG A 14 2.57 -22.11 7.41
N GLY A 15 3.84 -21.88 7.08
CA GLY A 15 4.41 -20.56 6.75
C GLY A 15 3.93 -20.01 5.41
N TYR A 16 3.91 -20.82 4.35
CA TYR A 16 3.35 -20.42 3.05
C TYR A 16 1.88 -20.02 3.21
N ARG A 17 1.11 -20.82 3.94
CA ARG A 17 -0.32 -20.57 4.17
C ARG A 17 -0.57 -19.24 4.90
N LYS A 18 0.24 -18.91 5.91
CA LYS A 18 0.17 -17.62 6.63
C LYS A 18 0.51 -16.41 5.72
N LEU A 19 1.39 -16.60 4.75
CA LEU A 19 1.80 -15.56 3.79
C LEU A 19 0.78 -15.39 2.65
N THR A 20 0.13 -16.48 2.21
CA THR A 20 -0.75 -16.47 1.03
C THR A 20 -2.22 -16.36 1.32
N GLU A 21 -2.66 -16.69 2.53
CA GLU A 21 -4.07 -16.65 2.91
C GLU A 21 -4.38 -15.44 3.79
N ARG A 22 -5.59 -14.91 3.62
CA ARG A 22 -6.16 -13.88 4.50
C ARG A 22 -6.98 -14.60 5.57
N THR A 23 -6.85 -14.17 6.82
CA THR A 23 -7.57 -14.76 7.97
C THR A 23 -9.08 -14.75 7.76
N ASP A 24 -9.61 -13.68 7.17
CA ASP A 24 -11.05 -13.48 6.95
C ASP A 24 -11.53 -13.95 5.56
N GLY A 25 -10.79 -14.86 4.92
CA GLY A 25 -11.11 -15.35 3.58
C GLY A 25 -10.87 -14.33 2.44
N PRO A 26 -11.08 -14.75 1.17
CA PRO A 26 -10.87 -13.90 0.00
C PRO A 26 -11.91 -12.77 -0.07
N LEU A 27 -11.50 -11.60 -0.60
CA LEU A 27 -12.43 -10.50 -0.88
C LEU A 27 -13.20 -10.75 -2.19
N THR A 28 -14.38 -10.13 -2.32
CA THR A 28 -15.07 -10.01 -3.60
C THR A 28 -14.20 -9.26 -4.61
N THR A 29 -14.40 -9.50 -5.91
CA THR A 29 -13.59 -8.88 -6.97
C THR A 29 -13.60 -7.35 -6.89
N ALA A 30 -14.76 -6.73 -6.63
CA ALA A 30 -14.88 -5.29 -6.50
C ALA A 30 -14.00 -4.74 -5.35
N ARG A 31 -14.13 -5.32 -4.16
CA ARG A 31 -13.34 -4.90 -2.97
C ARG A 31 -11.86 -5.21 -3.11
N ALA A 32 -11.52 -6.33 -3.73
CA ALA A 32 -10.14 -6.67 -4.03
C ALA A 32 -9.49 -5.67 -4.98
N THR A 33 -10.23 -5.23 -6.01
CA THR A 33 -9.80 -4.19 -6.95
C THR A 33 -9.65 -2.85 -6.24
N ALA A 34 -10.65 -2.40 -5.48
CA ALA A 34 -10.60 -1.13 -4.73
C ALA A 34 -9.37 -1.07 -3.80
N ARG A 35 -9.18 -2.10 -2.98
CA ARG A 35 -8.05 -2.19 -2.04
C ARG A 35 -6.69 -2.27 -2.76
N LEU A 36 -6.61 -2.96 -3.89
CA LEU A 36 -5.37 -3.05 -4.66
C LEU A 36 -5.03 -1.71 -5.34
N SER A 37 -6.04 -1.02 -5.89
CA SER A 37 -5.88 0.32 -6.46
C SER A 37 -5.42 1.32 -5.41
N ALA A 38 -6.06 1.32 -4.24
CA ALA A 38 -5.66 2.13 -3.08
C ALA A 38 -4.21 1.86 -2.66
N TYR A 39 -3.79 0.58 -2.65
CA TYR A 39 -2.41 0.20 -2.35
C TYR A 39 -1.42 0.72 -3.39
N VAL A 40 -1.68 0.53 -4.69
CA VAL A 40 -0.76 0.97 -5.75
C VAL A 40 -0.66 2.50 -5.79
N TYR A 41 -1.80 3.18 -5.86
CA TYR A 41 -1.85 4.64 -5.97
C TYR A 41 -1.23 5.31 -4.73
N GLY A 42 -1.57 4.84 -3.53
CA GLY A 42 -1.00 5.36 -2.29
C GLY A 42 0.53 5.22 -2.22
N ASN A 43 1.10 4.11 -2.73
CA ASN A 43 2.56 3.95 -2.78
C ASN A 43 3.19 4.87 -3.84
N ILE A 44 2.55 5.12 -4.98
CA ILE A 44 3.06 6.04 -6.01
C ILE A 44 3.15 7.47 -5.44
N LEU A 45 2.08 7.93 -4.79
CA LEU A 45 2.07 9.26 -4.17
C LEU A 45 3.09 9.39 -3.04
N ALA A 46 3.17 8.38 -2.17
CA ALA A 46 4.17 8.37 -1.10
C ALA A 46 5.59 8.39 -1.66
N LEU A 47 5.89 7.63 -2.71
CA LEU A 47 7.19 7.65 -3.37
C LEU A 47 7.49 9.02 -3.98
N GLY A 48 6.51 9.63 -4.67
CA GLY A 48 6.65 10.97 -5.24
C GLY A 48 7.00 12.01 -4.17
N ALA A 49 6.31 11.97 -3.02
CA ALA A 49 6.60 12.85 -1.88
C ALA A 49 7.97 12.57 -1.25
N VAL A 50 8.40 11.31 -1.16
CA VAL A 50 9.73 10.96 -0.62
C VAL A 50 10.87 11.39 -1.56
N VAL A 51 10.70 11.24 -2.87
CA VAL A 51 11.80 11.47 -3.85
C VAL A 51 12.25 12.93 -3.90
N ILE A 52 11.36 13.88 -3.58
CA ILE A 52 11.68 15.30 -3.51
C ILE A 52 12.37 15.73 -2.20
N ALA A 53 12.54 14.82 -1.24
CA ALA A 53 13.23 15.12 0.01
C ALA A 53 14.73 15.39 -0.23
N THR A 54 15.25 16.41 0.46
CA THR A 54 16.66 16.79 0.49
C THR A 54 17.23 16.57 1.89
N PRO A 55 18.56 16.52 2.08
CA PRO A 55 19.14 16.41 3.42
C PRO A 55 18.64 17.49 4.37
N GLU A 56 18.52 18.73 3.90
CA GLU A 56 18.04 19.89 4.67
C GLU A 56 16.58 19.72 5.05
N SER A 57 15.69 19.41 4.09
CA SER A 57 14.27 19.24 4.40
C SER A 57 13.97 18.03 5.29
N ILE A 58 14.84 17.03 5.32
CA ILE A 58 14.77 15.93 6.30
C ILE A 58 15.21 16.42 7.69
N ALA A 59 16.32 17.16 7.77
CA ALA A 59 16.83 17.69 9.02
C ALA A 59 15.88 18.72 9.67
N ASP A 60 15.13 19.47 8.87
CA ASP A 60 14.14 20.45 9.34
C ASP A 60 12.76 19.83 9.64
N GLY A 61 12.53 18.58 9.20
CA GLY A 61 11.27 17.85 9.41
C GLY A 61 10.22 18.05 8.31
N ASP A 62 10.44 18.99 7.38
CA ASP A 62 9.54 19.28 6.26
C ASP A 62 9.28 18.06 5.38
N ALA A 63 10.30 17.24 5.10
CA ALA A 63 10.13 16.03 4.30
C ALA A 63 9.15 15.03 4.95
N ALA A 64 9.23 14.87 6.28
CA ALA A 64 8.31 14.02 7.01
C ALA A 64 6.88 14.59 6.97
N LEU A 65 6.75 15.90 7.16
CA LEU A 65 5.46 16.59 7.10
C LEU A 65 4.82 16.46 5.71
N VAL A 66 5.57 16.65 4.63
CA VAL A 66 5.08 16.53 3.24
C VAL A 66 4.58 15.10 2.96
N VAL A 67 5.33 14.07 3.35
CA VAL A 67 4.91 12.68 3.15
C VAL A 67 3.67 12.34 3.99
N ALA A 68 3.64 12.77 5.26
CA ALA A 68 2.48 12.58 6.14
C ALA A 68 1.23 13.29 5.60
N ALA A 69 1.38 14.56 5.20
CA ALA A 69 0.31 15.38 4.63
C ALA A 69 -0.20 14.79 3.32
N THR A 70 0.69 14.31 2.45
CA THR A 70 0.31 13.62 1.20
C THR A 70 -0.55 12.39 1.50
N GLY A 71 -0.11 11.53 2.42
CA GLY A 71 -0.90 10.35 2.82
C GLY A 71 -2.25 10.70 3.43
N ALA A 72 -2.27 11.66 4.36
CA ALA A 72 -3.48 12.08 5.05
C ALA A 72 -4.50 12.73 4.11
N THR A 73 -4.06 13.68 3.28
CA THR A 73 -4.94 14.36 2.31
C THR A 73 -5.46 13.41 1.25
N THR A 74 -4.63 12.47 0.77
CA THR A 74 -5.08 11.44 -0.17
C THR A 74 -6.15 10.55 0.45
N PHE A 75 -5.95 10.14 1.72
CA PHE A 75 -6.93 9.33 2.44
C PHE A 75 -8.26 10.08 2.61
N VAL A 76 -8.20 11.35 3.01
CA VAL A 76 -9.39 12.20 3.13
C VAL A 76 -10.09 12.38 1.78
N ALA A 77 -9.33 12.65 0.71
CA ALA A 77 -9.88 12.80 -0.64
C ALA A 77 -10.57 11.51 -1.12
N HIS A 78 -10.03 10.34 -0.76
CA HIS A 78 -10.64 9.06 -1.08
C HIS A 78 -11.99 8.87 -0.38
N VAL A 79 -12.02 9.09 0.95
CA VAL A 79 -13.27 9.03 1.74
C VAL A 79 -14.30 10.03 1.24
N PHE A 80 -13.86 11.25 0.90
CA PHE A 80 -14.74 12.27 0.33
C PHE A 80 -15.32 11.85 -1.02
N SER A 81 -14.49 11.27 -1.90
CA SER A 81 -14.94 10.80 -3.21
C SER A 81 -15.98 9.70 -3.09
N ASP A 82 -15.81 8.80 -2.11
CA ASP A 82 -16.78 7.75 -1.80
C ASP A 82 -18.11 8.33 -1.28
N PHE A 83 -18.05 9.29 -0.36
CA PHE A 83 -19.23 10.00 0.14
C PHE A 83 -20.01 10.69 -1.00
N VAL A 84 -19.30 11.36 -1.92
CA VAL A 84 -19.91 12.00 -3.09
C VAL A 84 -20.53 10.97 -4.04
N ALA A 85 -19.87 9.83 -4.26
CA ALA A 85 -20.39 8.77 -5.12
C ALA A 85 -21.68 8.16 -4.54
N HIS A 86 -21.72 7.87 -3.24
CA HIS A 86 -22.88 7.30 -2.57
C HIS A 86 -24.02 8.30 -2.40
N GLY A 87 -23.71 9.56 -2.06
CA GLY A 87 -24.73 10.61 -1.94
C GLY A 87 -25.31 11.08 -3.27
N GLY A 88 -24.57 10.93 -4.38
CA GLY A 88 -25.00 11.34 -5.72
C GLY A 88 -25.75 10.29 -6.53
N LEU A 89 -25.60 9.00 -6.19
CA LEU A 89 -26.22 7.90 -6.95
C LEU A 89 -27.57 7.41 -6.39
N GLY A 90 -28.03 7.98 -5.27
CA GLY A 90 -29.23 7.51 -4.57
C GLY A 90 -28.93 6.21 -3.84
N SER A 91 -28.95 6.24 -2.52
CA SER A 91 -28.96 5.03 -1.70
C SER A 91 -30.20 4.21 -2.07
N ASP A 92 -30.03 2.92 -2.34
CA ASP A 92 -31.18 1.99 -2.38
C ASP A 92 -31.92 2.13 -1.03
N ASP A 93 -33.16 2.62 -1.11
CA ASP A 93 -34.02 3.17 -0.03
C ASP A 93 -34.36 2.20 1.12
N ASP A 94 -33.75 1.02 1.14
CA ASP A 94 -33.99 -0.09 2.08
C ASP A 94 -32.78 -0.37 3.01
N THR A 95 -31.73 0.44 2.97
CA THR A 95 -30.54 0.19 3.81
C THR A 95 -30.68 0.86 5.18
N ASP A 96 -30.99 0.09 6.22
CA ASP A 96 -31.02 0.58 7.61
C ASP A 96 -29.70 1.24 8.03
N ALA A 97 -29.73 2.17 8.99
CA ALA A 97 -28.56 2.89 9.52
C ALA A 97 -27.38 1.97 9.97
N ALA A 98 -27.68 0.72 10.33
CA ALA A 98 -26.67 -0.29 10.63
C ALA A 98 -25.88 -0.75 9.38
N GLY A 99 -26.57 -0.91 8.25
CA GLY A 99 -25.97 -1.28 6.97
C GLY A 99 -25.11 -0.16 6.37
N GLU A 100 -25.54 1.10 6.48
CA GLU A 100 -24.74 2.26 6.08
C GLU A 100 -23.42 2.35 6.85
N ARG A 101 -23.48 2.13 8.17
CA ARG A 101 -22.29 2.13 9.03
C ARG A 101 -21.33 0.99 8.67
N GLU A 102 -21.84 -0.21 8.41
CA GLU A 102 -21.00 -1.34 8.01
C GLU A 102 -20.31 -1.08 6.66
N HIS A 103 -21.03 -0.47 5.72
CA HIS A 103 -20.48 -0.06 4.43
C HIS A 103 -19.38 0.99 4.58
N ALA A 104 -19.62 2.06 5.35
CA ALA A 104 -18.61 3.09 5.62
C ALA A 104 -17.34 2.50 6.27
N LEU A 105 -17.50 1.58 7.23
CA LEU A 105 -16.36 0.88 7.83
C LEU A 105 -15.62 -0.03 6.84
N ALA A 106 -16.36 -0.70 5.96
CA ALA A 106 -15.80 -1.52 4.91
C ALA A 106 -14.93 -0.70 3.95
N GLU A 107 -15.40 0.50 3.58
CA GLU A 107 -14.68 1.42 2.69
C GLU A 107 -13.43 2.00 3.37
N LEU A 108 -13.53 2.47 4.61
CA LEU A 108 -12.37 2.92 5.39
C LEU A 108 -11.28 1.82 5.48
N ARG A 109 -11.71 0.56 5.64
CA ARG A 109 -10.80 -0.60 5.67
C ARG A 109 -10.16 -0.87 4.31
N ASP A 110 -10.86 -0.59 3.22
CA ASP A 110 -10.37 -0.75 1.85
C ASP A 110 -9.45 0.41 1.43
N ALA A 111 -9.61 1.59 2.04
CA ALA A 111 -8.73 2.76 1.93
C ALA A 111 -7.47 2.73 2.82
N THR A 112 -7.43 1.85 3.84
CA THR A 112 -6.28 1.69 4.76
C THR A 112 -4.90 1.55 4.08
N PRO A 113 -4.76 0.90 2.91
CA PRO A 113 -3.51 0.88 2.15
C PRO A 113 -2.91 2.26 1.83
N ILE A 114 -3.75 3.30 1.67
CA ILE A 114 -3.32 4.69 1.43
C ILE A 114 -2.68 5.25 2.69
N ALA A 115 -3.34 5.14 3.83
CA ALA A 115 -2.76 5.63 5.09
C ALA A 115 -1.42 4.95 5.38
N THR A 116 -1.38 3.63 5.26
CA THR A 116 -0.17 2.84 5.55
C THR A 116 0.95 2.99 4.52
N SER A 117 0.69 3.52 3.31
CA SER A 117 1.75 3.77 2.32
C SER A 117 2.62 4.97 2.72
N ALA A 118 2.07 5.94 3.44
CA ALA A 118 2.80 7.11 3.92
C ALA A 118 3.31 6.94 5.37
N THR A 119 2.65 6.15 6.22
CA THR A 119 3.03 6.02 7.64
C THR A 119 4.48 5.56 7.84
N PHE A 120 4.86 4.42 7.27
CA PHE A 120 6.21 3.87 7.51
C PHE A 120 7.33 4.74 6.91
N PRO A 121 7.20 5.28 5.69
CA PRO A 121 8.17 6.25 5.17
C PRO A 121 8.24 7.53 6.02
N THR A 122 7.10 8.05 6.48
CA THR A 122 7.07 9.22 7.39
C THR A 122 7.87 8.92 8.66
N LEU A 123 7.65 7.77 9.29
CA LEU A 123 8.39 7.39 10.49
C LEU A 123 9.90 7.30 10.23
N ALA A 124 10.32 6.75 9.09
CA ALA A 124 11.74 6.72 8.72
C ALA A 124 12.33 8.13 8.56
N LEU A 125 11.58 9.08 7.99
CA LEU A 125 12.01 10.48 7.86
C LEU A 125 12.02 11.21 9.21
N VAL A 126 11.06 10.94 10.10
CA VAL A 126 11.04 11.47 11.48
C VAL A 126 12.29 11.05 12.25
N LEU A 127 12.78 9.82 12.06
CA LEU A 127 14.05 9.40 12.66
C LEU A 127 15.23 10.25 12.18
N GLY A 128 15.21 10.69 10.91
CA GLY A 128 16.19 11.64 10.37
C GLY A 128 16.06 13.03 11.00
N TRP A 129 14.82 13.54 11.11
CA TRP A 129 14.52 14.83 11.74
C TRP A 129 14.96 14.89 13.21
N LEU A 130 14.71 13.82 13.97
CA LEU A 130 15.12 13.72 15.38
C LEU A 130 16.62 13.48 15.57
N GLY A 131 17.41 13.41 14.49
CA GLY A 131 18.85 13.13 14.54
C GLY A 131 19.20 11.70 14.96
N LEU A 132 18.23 10.78 15.00
CA LEU A 132 18.44 9.37 15.35
C LEU A 132 19.06 8.56 14.20
N LEU A 133 18.91 9.06 12.97
CA LEU A 133 19.52 8.51 11.77
C LEU A 133 20.13 9.63 10.92
N PRO A 134 21.27 9.40 10.24
CA PRO A 134 21.74 10.31 9.21
C PRO A 134 20.67 10.48 8.12
N THR A 135 20.53 11.70 7.58
CA THR A 135 19.49 12.06 6.60
C THR A 135 19.52 11.15 5.36
N ALA A 136 20.71 10.74 4.90
CA ALA A 136 20.87 9.78 3.81
C ALA A 136 20.26 8.40 4.12
N TRP A 137 20.40 7.91 5.35
CA TRP A 137 19.79 6.65 5.78
C TRP A 137 18.27 6.77 5.95
N ALA A 138 17.80 7.88 6.51
CA ALA A 138 16.37 8.17 6.62
C ALA A 138 15.69 8.21 5.24
N PHE A 139 16.30 8.90 4.26
CA PHE A 139 15.85 8.93 2.87
C PHE A 139 15.83 7.53 2.25
N THR A 140 16.94 6.79 2.39
CA THR A 140 17.08 5.45 1.81
C THR A 140 16.07 4.46 2.38
N LEU A 141 15.83 4.51 3.69
CA LEU A 141 14.82 3.68 4.35
C LEU A 141 13.41 4.06 3.91
N ALA A 142 13.07 5.34 3.89
CA ALA A 142 11.76 5.81 3.46
C ALA A 142 11.46 5.38 2.02
N GLY A 143 12.38 5.63 1.08
CA GLY A 143 12.25 5.21 -0.31
C GLY A 143 12.22 3.68 -0.44
N GLY A 144 13.12 2.98 0.25
CA GLY A 144 13.22 1.52 0.25
C GLY A 144 11.94 0.84 0.73
N ILE A 145 11.29 1.38 1.77
CA ILE A 145 9.99 0.88 2.26
C ILE A 145 8.94 0.95 1.15
N VAL A 146 8.82 2.08 0.46
CA VAL A 146 7.82 2.25 -0.60
C VAL A 146 8.12 1.35 -1.81
N VAL A 147 9.39 1.29 -2.23
CA VAL A 147 9.85 0.40 -3.31
C VAL A 147 9.54 -1.07 -2.98
N PHE A 148 9.82 -1.50 -1.75
CA PHE A 148 9.49 -2.85 -1.29
C PHE A 148 7.98 -3.11 -1.28
N ARG A 149 7.16 -2.13 -0.90
CA ARG A 149 5.71 -2.23 -0.99
C ARG A 149 5.25 -2.41 -2.44
N ILE A 150 5.83 -1.66 -3.39
CA ILE A 150 5.55 -1.79 -4.83
C ILE A 150 5.97 -3.18 -5.34
N ALA A 151 7.15 -3.65 -4.97
CA ALA A 151 7.66 -4.98 -5.29
C ALA A 151 6.69 -6.11 -4.90
N THR A 152 6.02 -5.93 -3.76
CA THR A 152 5.15 -6.94 -3.15
C THR A 152 3.68 -6.81 -3.55
N VAL A 153 3.31 -5.83 -4.41
CA VAL A 153 1.92 -5.62 -4.90
C VAL A 153 1.31 -6.91 -5.41
N GLN A 154 2.05 -7.67 -6.22
CA GLN A 154 1.52 -8.88 -6.85
C GLN A 154 1.28 -10.02 -5.84
N MET A 155 2.09 -10.08 -4.79
CA MET A 155 1.88 -10.99 -3.67
C MET A 155 0.62 -10.59 -2.89
N VAL A 156 0.45 -9.29 -2.60
CA VAL A 156 -0.74 -8.73 -1.94
C VAL A 156 -1.99 -9.01 -2.76
N ALA A 157 -1.96 -8.78 -4.08
CA ALA A 157 -3.09 -9.00 -4.98
C ALA A 157 -3.55 -10.48 -5.00
N LYS A 158 -2.62 -11.42 -4.91
CA LYS A 158 -2.94 -12.85 -4.82
C LYS A 158 -3.49 -13.25 -3.47
N ARG A 159 -2.90 -12.73 -2.39
CA ARG A 159 -3.38 -12.94 -1.02
C ARG A 159 -4.80 -12.46 -0.82
N ILE A 160 -5.13 -11.27 -1.33
CA ILE A 160 -6.48 -10.69 -1.23
C ILE A 160 -7.51 -11.51 -2.01
N ARG A 161 -7.13 -12.09 -3.15
CA ARG A 161 -7.98 -12.92 -4.00
C ARG A 161 -8.05 -14.40 -3.58
N GLY A 162 -7.23 -14.84 -2.61
CA GLY A 162 -7.14 -16.25 -2.21
C GLY A 162 -6.58 -17.18 -3.30
N VAL A 163 -5.85 -16.64 -4.27
CA VAL A 163 -5.25 -17.38 -5.40
C VAL A 163 -3.79 -17.72 -5.07
N PRO A 164 -3.31 -18.96 -5.31
CA PRO A 164 -1.95 -19.36 -4.94
C PRO A 164 -0.88 -18.52 -5.66
N LEU A 165 0.21 -18.20 -4.93
CA LEU A 165 1.40 -17.55 -5.48
C LEU A 165 2.04 -18.49 -6.51
N THR A 166 2.32 -17.97 -7.70
CA THR A 166 3.03 -18.68 -8.76
C THR A 166 4.39 -18.01 -8.99
N PRO A 167 5.43 -18.74 -9.39
CA PRO A 167 6.78 -18.19 -9.59
C PRO A 167 6.82 -16.99 -10.55
N ARG A 168 6.00 -17.02 -11.61
CA ARG A 168 5.86 -15.92 -12.58
C ARG A 168 5.41 -14.61 -11.93
N VAL A 169 4.59 -14.69 -10.88
CA VAL A 169 4.04 -13.51 -10.20
C VAL A 169 5.01 -12.93 -9.20
N LEU A 170 5.85 -13.77 -8.59
CA LEU A 170 7.01 -13.33 -7.82
C LEU A 170 8.03 -12.64 -8.73
N LEU A 171 8.28 -13.18 -9.92
CA LEU A 171 9.17 -12.57 -10.92
C LEU A 171 8.64 -11.21 -11.38
N ALA A 172 7.35 -11.07 -11.67
CA ALA A 172 6.75 -9.79 -12.05
C ALA A 172 6.88 -8.73 -10.93
N GLY A 173 6.66 -9.12 -9.67
CA GLY A 173 6.89 -8.25 -8.52
C GLY A 173 8.36 -7.84 -8.37
N LEU A 174 9.29 -8.78 -8.57
CA LEU A 174 10.73 -8.53 -8.53
C LEU A 174 11.17 -7.58 -9.66
N LEU A 175 10.64 -7.73 -10.87
CA LEU A 175 10.92 -6.82 -11.99
C LEU A 175 10.40 -5.40 -11.70
N ALA A 176 9.19 -5.27 -11.15
CA ALA A 176 8.66 -3.97 -10.73
C ALA A 176 9.52 -3.33 -9.63
N ALA A 177 10.00 -4.14 -8.67
CA ALA A 177 10.94 -3.71 -7.64
C ALA A 177 12.25 -3.19 -8.24
N ALA A 178 12.83 -3.96 -9.15
CA ALA A 178 14.10 -3.65 -9.80
C ALA A 178 13.98 -2.34 -10.61
N PHE A 179 12.85 -2.14 -11.30
CA PHE A 179 12.58 -0.90 -12.01
C PHE A 179 12.47 0.30 -11.07
N ALA A 180 11.73 0.18 -9.97
CA ALA A 180 11.62 1.24 -8.97
C ALA A 180 12.97 1.53 -8.27
N ALA A 181 13.76 0.51 -7.98
CA ALA A 181 15.12 0.66 -7.45
C ALA A 181 16.06 1.35 -8.45
N ALA A 182 15.97 1.02 -9.74
CA ALA A 182 16.75 1.68 -10.79
C ALA A 182 16.43 3.18 -10.90
N ILE A 183 15.16 3.57 -10.75
CA ILE A 183 14.74 4.98 -10.72
C ILE A 183 15.41 5.71 -9.54
N VAL A 184 15.41 5.11 -8.35
CA VAL A 184 16.06 5.70 -7.16
C VAL A 184 17.58 5.80 -7.37
N ALA A 185 18.22 4.75 -7.88
CA ALA A 185 19.66 4.76 -8.15
C ALA A 185 20.06 5.83 -9.18
N LEU A 186 19.26 6.00 -10.25
CA LEU A 186 19.47 7.05 -11.24
C LEU A 186 19.38 8.43 -10.60
N LYS A 187 18.38 8.69 -9.72
CA LYS A 187 18.28 9.96 -9.00
C LYS A 187 19.51 10.21 -8.14
N VAL A 188 19.96 9.22 -7.37
CA VAL A 188 21.15 9.35 -6.52
C VAL A 188 22.37 9.69 -7.37
N ALA A 189 22.55 9.05 -8.52
CA ALA A 189 23.65 9.34 -9.43
C ALA A 189 23.56 10.72 -10.12
N LEU A 190 22.36 11.31 -10.23
CA LEU A 190 22.13 12.62 -10.84
C LEU A 190 22.06 13.79 -9.84
N THR A 191 21.91 13.49 -8.55
CA THR A 191 21.84 14.50 -7.46
C THR A 191 23.09 14.53 -6.58
N HIS A 192 24.08 13.70 -6.91
CA HIS A 192 25.48 13.82 -6.50
C HIS A 192 26.32 14.21 -7.72
#